data_AF-A0AAN7Q489-F1
#
_entry.id   AF-A0AAN7Q489-F1
#
_cell.length_a   1.000
_cell.length_b   1.000
_cell.length_c   1.000
_cell.angle_alpha   90.00
_cell.angle_beta   90.00
_cell.angle_gamma   90.00
#
_symmetry.space_group_name_H-M   'P 1'
#
loop_
_entity.id
_entity.type
_entity.pdbx_description
1 polymer ?
#
loop_
_entity_poly.entity_id
_entity_poly.type
_entity_poly.pdbx_seq_one_letter_code
_entity_poly.pdbx_strand_id
1 'polypeptide(L)' 'MSVSDKTLRLQFQQFVLSLLNYFEREKKNNGPLISLSSVQERVANALGISVSTVKRIKARSALN' A
#
# COMPACT_ATOMS: atom_id res chain seq x y z
N MET A 1 -25.02 -11.47 4.25
CA MET A 1 -23.72 -10.88 3.86
C MET A 1 -22.85 -11.97 3.26
N SER A 2 -22.38 -11.78 2.03
CA SER A 2 -21.55 -12.79 1.34
C SER A 2 -20.20 -12.95 2.04
N VAL A 3 -19.63 -14.16 2.03
CA VAL A 3 -18.28 -14.42 2.58
C VAL A 3 -17.24 -13.53 1.88
N SER A 4 -17.43 -13.25 0.60
CA SER A 4 -16.58 -12.36 -0.20
C SER A 4 -16.57 -10.91 0.32
N ASP A 5 -17.71 -10.39 0.79
CA ASP A 5 -17.80 -9.03 1.34
C ASP A 5 -17.02 -8.92 2.66
N LYS A 6 -17.08 -9.98 3.48
CA LYS A 6 -16.32 -10.05 4.73
C LYS A 6 -14.81 -10.07 4.47
N THR A 7 -14.35 -10.86 3.50
CA THR A 7 -12.93 -10.95 3.15
C THR A 7 -12.39 -9.64 2.59
N LEU A 8 -13.13 -8.98 1.68
CA LEU A 8 -12.73 -7.68 1.13
C LEU A 8 -12.57 -6.64 2.24
N ARG A 9 -13.49 -6.64 3.21
CA ARG A 9 -13.45 -5.73 4.35
C ARG A 9 -12.24 -5.98 5.25
N LEU A 10 -11.89 -7.24 5.50
CA LEU A 10 -10.69 -7.60 6.29
C LEU A 10 -9.39 -7.19 5.59
N GLN A 11 -9.29 -7.44 4.28
CA GLN A 11 -8.11 -7.03 3.49
C GLN A 11 -7.96 -5.50 3.46
N PHE A 12 -9.06 -4.77 3.31
CA PHE A 12 -9.06 -3.31 3.36
C PHE A 12 -8.58 -2.79 4.72
N GLN A 13 -9.07 -3.36 5.82
CA GLN A 13 -8.60 -3.02 7.17
C GLN A 13 -7.10 -3.28 7.34
N GLN A 14 -6.59 -4.40 6.83
CA GLN A 14 -5.16 -4.70 6.86
C GLN A 14 -4.34 -3.65 6.10
N PHE A 15 -4.78 -3.24 4.92
CA PHE A 15 -4.09 -2.18 4.17
C PHE A 15 -4.04 -0.85 4.91
N VAL A 16 -5.15 -0.45 5.55
CA VAL A 16 -5.18 0.77 6.36
C VAL A 16 -4.17 0.68 7.52
N LEU A 17 -4.12 -0.46 8.22
CA LEU A 17 -3.17 -0.66 9.32
C LEU A 17 -1.71 -0.65 8.84
N SER A 18 -1.41 -1.27 7.69
CA SER A 18 -0.06 -1.28 7.12
C SER A 18 0.40 0.13 6.72
N LEU A 19 -0.48 0.93 6.11
CA LEU A 19 -0.20 2.33 5.79
C LEU A 19 0.08 3.17 7.04
N LEU A 20 -0.77 3.05 8.08
CA LEU A 20 -0.58 3.75 9.35
C LEU A 20 0.79 3.44 9.96
N ASN A 21 1.18 2.16 9.99
CA ASN A 21 2.48 1.74 10.50
C ASN A 21 3.64 2.34 9.68
N TYR A 22 3.55 2.31 8.35
CA TYR A 22 4.58 2.88 7.48
C TYR A 22 4.78 4.38 7.74
N PHE A 23 3.70 5.16 7.81
CA PHE A 23 3.78 6.61 8.05
C PHE A 23 4.19 6.97 9.48
N GLU A 24 3.79 6.19 10.49
CA GLU A 24 4.30 6.35 11.86
C GLU A 24 5.81 6.13 11.92
N ARG A 25 6.34 5.17 11.15
CA ARG A 25 7.79 4.96 11.03
C ARG A 25 8.49 6.10 10.29
N GLU A 26 7.91 6.64 9.22
CA GLU A 26 8.42 7.85 8.54
C GLU A 26 8.48 9.03 9.52
N LYS A 27 7.41 9.26 10.29
CA LYS A 27 7.35 10.30 11.32
C LYS A 27 8.44 10.13 12.38
N LYS A 28 8.61 8.92 12.92
CA LYS A 28 9.66 8.61 13.91
C LYS A 28 11.08 8.80 13.36
N ASN A 29 11.27 8.60 12.06
CA ASN A 29 12.57 8.75 11.40
C ASN A 29 12.84 10.18 10.87
N ASN A 30 11.97 11.15 11.18
CA ASN A 30 12.09 12.56 10.79
C ASN A 30 12.27 12.76 9.26
N GLY A 31 11.66 11.88 8.46
CA GLY A 31 11.82 11.93 7.02
C GLY A 31 11.26 10.69 6.30
N PRO A 32 11.24 10.74 4.95
CA PRO A 32 10.78 9.62 4.15
C PRO A 32 11.73 8.42 4.30
N LEU A 33 11.18 7.23 4.56
CA LEU A 33 11.94 5.98 4.66
C LEU A 33 12.56 5.58 3.33
N ILE A 34 11.85 5.89 2.25
CA ILE A 34 12.24 5.68 0.86
C ILE A 34 12.01 7.01 0.14
N SER A 35 12.94 7.39 -0.74
CA SER A 35 12.89 8.64 -1.51
C SER A 35 11.51 8.88 -2.16
N LEU A 36 11.08 10.15 -2.18
CA LEU A 36 9.84 10.58 -2.84
C LEU A 36 9.84 10.27 -4.35
N SER A 37 11.01 10.19 -4.98
CA SER A 37 11.15 9.78 -6.39
C SER A 37 10.71 8.33 -6.64
N SER A 38 10.72 7.48 -5.62
CA SER A 38 10.41 6.05 -5.70
C SER A 38 8.98 5.74 -5.21
N VAL A 39 7.97 6.45 -5.74
CA VAL A 39 6.56 6.34 -5.28
C VAL A 39 6.06 4.88 -5.29
N GLN A 40 6.33 4.11 -6.34
CA GLN A 40 5.90 2.72 -6.45
C GLN A 40 6.57 1.81 -5.41
N GLU A 41 7.82 2.10 -5.05
CA GLU A 41 8.55 1.35 -4.02
C GLU A 41 8.02 1.69 -2.62
N ARG A 42 7.66 2.96 -2.38
CA ARG A 42 6.99 3.40 -1.15
C ARG A 42 5.66 2.67 -0.96
N VAL A 43 4.83 2.62 -1.99
CA VAL A 43 3.54 1.91 -1.94
C VAL A 43 3.74 0.41 -1.73
N ALA A 44 4.70 -0.20 -2.42
CA ALA A 44 5.05 -1.60 -2.26
C ALA A 44 5.48 -1.92 -0.81
N ASN A 45 6.37 -1.08 -0.25
CA ASN A 45 6.84 -1.23 1.12
C ASN A 45 5.72 -1.00 2.15
N ALA A 46 4.92 0.05 1.96
CA ALA A 46 3.85 0.42 2.89
C ALA A 46 2.72 -0.61 2.94
N LEU A 47 2.44 -1.29 1.82
CA LEU A 47 1.40 -2.32 1.74
C LEU A 47 1.94 -3.76 1.86
N GLY A 48 3.27 -3.94 1.95
CA GLY A 48 3.88 -5.27 2.05
C GLY A 48 3.69 -6.13 0.79
N ILE A 49 3.65 -5.51 -0.40
CA ILE A 49 3.44 -6.21 -1.68
C ILE A 49 4.61 -5.95 -2.65
N SER A 50 4.70 -6.73 -3.72
CA SER A 50 5.75 -6.52 -4.72
C SER A 50 5.56 -5.23 -5.52
N VAL A 51 6.66 -4.57 -5.88
CA VAL A 51 6.66 -3.40 -6.79
C VAL A 51 6.01 -3.77 -8.14
N SER A 52 6.22 -5.00 -8.61
CA SER A 52 5.58 -5.51 -9.83
C SER A 52 4.06 -5.56 -9.73
N THR A 53 3.51 -5.91 -8.56
CA THR A 53 2.07 -5.85 -8.29
C THR A 53 1.56 -4.42 -8.34
N VAL A 54 2.26 -3.47 -7.71
CA VAL A 54 1.91 -2.04 -7.76
C VAL A 54 1.92 -1.51 -9.19
N LYS A 55 2.97 -1.80 -9.96
CA LYS A 55 3.09 -1.41 -11.37
C LYS A 55 1.93 -1.96 -12.21
N ARG A 56 1.56 -3.23 -12.03
CA ARG A 56 0.46 -3.88 -12.73
C ARG A 56 -0.90 -3.27 -12.38
N ILE A 57 -1.16 -2.98 -11.09
CA ILE A 57 -2.40 -2.31 -10.67
C ILE A 57 -2.48 -0.91 -11.27
N LYS A 58 -1.39 -0.14 -11.21
CA LYS A 58 -1.31 1.20 -11.80
C LYS A 58 -1.57 1.17 -13.31
N ALA A 59 -0.95 0.24 -14.03
CA ALA A 59 -1.15 0.07 -15.47
C ALA A 59 -2.61 -0.28 -15.81
N ARG A 60 -3.23 -1.19 -15.05
CA ARG A 60 -4.65 -1.54 -15.22
C ARG A 60 -5.58 -0.35 -14.99
N SER A 61 -5.27 0.50 -14.02
CA SER A 61 -6.06 1.71 -13.74
C SER A 61 -5.96 2.78 -14.83
N ALA A 62 -4.89 2.80 -15.63
CA ALA A 62 -4.73 3.78 -16.71
C ALA A 62 -5.47 3.40 -18.00
N LEU A 63 -6.08 2.21 -18.04
CA LEU A 63 -6.83 1.66 -19.17
C LEU A 63 -8.36 1.76 -18.97
N ASN A 64 -8.80 2.28 -17.83
CA ASN A 64 -10.21 2.49 -17.46
C ASN A 64 -10.46 3.98 -17.26
#